data_AF-A0A9W9RCG8-F1
#
_entry.id   AF-A0A9W9RCG8-F1
#
_cell.length_a   1.000
_cell.length_b   1.000
_cell.length_c   1.000
_cell.angle_alpha   90.00
_cell.angle_beta   90.00
_cell.angle_gamma   90.00
#
_symmetry.space_group_name_H-M   'P 1'
#
loop_
_entity.id
_entity.type
_entity.pdbx_description
1 polymer ?
#
loop_
_entity_poly.entity_id
_entity_poly.type
_entity_poly.pdbx_seq_one_letter_code
_entity_poly.pdbx_strand_id
1 'polypeptide(L)'
;MPTATNGIGDILDVAIIGAGLYGFKAAQTYLQLKPDVNLNYPDAPMPKDGVTDNNMVSREMIFEYMDKYADDNDLKRRIRCESWVSSIERCPLGIIRPEGDITILRDNIDYVDSAGATLRSREVVVAQYMIYCTGWGDHFSFFSPELKQELGIPQYGDVILQGNSESDSGWEAHDQLADAVVARKLPLLAAGPKDFEKPDPNRILIQRRWRLYNRCVPISTTNDVDRSVVVLGQIHTTQTPTIAAVQSLWAIAYLLGEVDAPSKEVITREVTEWNGWTRKRYLGVGERYPYALFDWIPYLDRLLHGLGVKCRRKKGMFANLFGPHSPDDYTGVVDEYMAVRKERRENKES
;
A
#
# COMPACT_ATOMS: atom_id res chain seq x y z
N MET A 1 48.22 3.53 -4.04
CA MET A 1 46.89 3.19 -3.49
C MET A 1 45.87 3.64 -4.51
N PRO A 2 45.07 2.74 -5.09
CA PRO A 2 44.01 3.15 -6.00
C PRO A 2 42.88 3.77 -5.17
N THR A 3 42.49 4.98 -5.53
CA THR A 3 41.28 5.66 -5.08
C THR A 3 40.08 4.82 -5.49
N ALA A 4 39.38 4.25 -4.52
CA ALA A 4 38.09 3.59 -4.73
C ALA A 4 37.04 4.66 -5.06
N THR A 5 36.88 4.96 -6.34
CA THR A 5 35.61 5.47 -6.84
C THR A 5 34.64 4.28 -6.80
N ASN A 6 33.96 4.09 -5.67
CA ASN A 6 32.78 3.23 -5.62
C ASN A 6 31.76 3.87 -6.58
N GLY A 7 31.71 3.39 -7.81
CA GLY A 7 30.68 3.76 -8.76
C GLY A 7 29.33 3.49 -8.11
N ILE A 8 28.47 4.50 -8.08
CA ILE A 8 27.04 4.30 -7.81
C ILE A 8 26.60 3.26 -8.85
N GLY A 9 26.19 2.07 -8.40
CA GLY A 9 25.67 1.04 -9.30
C GLY A 9 24.48 1.59 -10.09
N ASP A 10 24.09 0.90 -11.17
CA ASP A 10 22.96 1.30 -12.00
C ASP A 10 21.73 1.65 -11.13
N ILE A 11 21.16 2.85 -11.34
CA ILE A 11 19.94 3.30 -10.67
C ILE A 11 18.79 2.45 -11.18
N LEU A 12 18.04 1.82 -10.27
CA LEU A 12 16.83 1.07 -10.64
C LEU A 12 15.67 2.03 -10.93
N ASP A 13 14.89 1.73 -11.97
CA ASP A 13 13.63 2.45 -12.20
C ASP A 13 12.65 2.26 -11.04
N VAL A 14 12.59 1.05 -10.48
CA VAL A 14 11.72 0.72 -9.35
C VAL A 14 12.35 -0.39 -8.49
N ALA A 15 12.20 -0.25 -7.18
CA ALA A 15 12.47 -1.31 -6.23
C ALA A 15 11.21 -1.62 -5.40
N ILE A 16 10.91 -2.91 -5.32
CA ILE A 16 9.72 -3.45 -4.63
C ILE A 16 10.20 -4.29 -3.46
N ILE A 17 9.85 -3.89 -2.24
CA ILE A 17 10.26 -4.58 -1.01
C ILE A 17 9.12 -5.44 -0.50
N GLY A 18 9.30 -6.75 -0.61
CA GLY A 18 8.31 -7.77 -0.23
C GLY A 18 7.73 -8.47 -1.46
N ALA A 19 7.89 -9.79 -1.52
CA ALA A 19 7.45 -10.66 -2.61
C ALA A 19 6.14 -11.40 -2.27
N GLY A 20 5.26 -10.76 -1.50
CA GLY A 20 3.91 -11.26 -1.22
C GLY A 20 2.93 -10.91 -2.35
N LEU A 21 1.64 -11.18 -2.12
CA LEU A 21 0.54 -10.85 -3.06
C LEU A 21 0.62 -9.43 -3.63
N TYR A 22 0.87 -8.43 -2.78
CA TYR A 22 1.02 -7.03 -3.19
C TYR A 22 2.31 -6.77 -3.98
N GLY A 23 3.42 -7.41 -3.62
CA GLY A 23 4.67 -7.31 -4.37
C GLY A 23 4.54 -7.85 -5.78
N PHE A 24 3.90 -9.01 -5.91
CA PHE A 24 3.60 -9.65 -7.19
C PHE A 24 2.65 -8.83 -8.05
N LYS A 25 1.61 -8.23 -7.46
CA LYS A 25 0.70 -7.34 -8.19
C LYS A 25 1.36 -6.03 -8.60
N ALA A 26 2.16 -5.41 -7.73
CA ALA A 26 2.91 -4.21 -8.08
C ALA A 26 3.92 -4.49 -9.21
N ALA A 27 4.69 -5.56 -9.13
CA ALA A 27 5.65 -5.92 -10.17
C ALA A 27 4.96 -6.18 -11.51
N GLN A 28 3.90 -7.00 -11.51
CA GLN A 28 3.10 -7.30 -12.71
C GLN A 28 2.57 -6.01 -13.36
N THR A 29 1.91 -5.16 -12.57
CA THR A 29 1.32 -3.91 -13.04
C THR A 29 2.39 -2.94 -13.58
N TYR A 30 3.54 -2.82 -12.90
CA TYR A 30 4.59 -1.91 -13.37
C TYR A 30 5.10 -2.33 -14.75
N LEU A 31 5.32 -3.62 -14.95
CA LEU A 31 5.74 -4.19 -16.23
C LEU A 31 4.69 -4.00 -17.34
N GLN A 32 3.40 -4.14 -17.01
CA GLN A 32 2.30 -3.86 -17.97
C GLN A 32 2.26 -2.38 -18.38
N LEU A 33 2.52 -1.46 -17.44
CA LEU A 33 2.49 -0.03 -17.72
C LEU A 33 3.81 0.46 -18.35
N LYS A 34 4.93 -0.25 -18.21
CA LYS A 34 6.22 0.08 -18.83
C LYS A 34 6.70 -1.10 -19.69
N PRO A 35 6.14 -1.25 -20.92
CA PRO A 35 6.26 -2.46 -21.74
C PRO A 35 7.60 -2.64 -22.46
N ASP A 36 8.62 -1.80 -22.21
CA ASP A 36 10.01 -2.09 -22.61
C ASP A 36 10.53 -3.39 -21.96
N VAL A 37 9.71 -3.99 -21.10
CA VAL A 37 9.82 -5.33 -20.57
C VAL A 37 8.57 -6.14 -20.99
N ASN A 38 8.77 -7.19 -21.79
CA ASN A 38 7.70 -8.09 -22.22
C ASN A 38 7.00 -8.75 -21.02
N LEU A 39 5.67 -8.63 -20.93
CA LEU A 39 4.84 -9.37 -19.98
C LEU A 39 3.57 -9.89 -20.63
N ASN A 40 3.24 -11.15 -20.34
CA ASN A 40 2.00 -11.82 -20.74
C ASN A 40 0.99 -11.78 -19.58
N TYR A 41 -0.30 -11.62 -19.88
CA TYR A 41 -1.39 -11.48 -18.90
C TYR A 41 -2.07 -12.82 -18.64
N PRO A 42 -2.19 -13.26 -17.38
CA PRO A 42 -3.34 -14.07 -17.03
C PRO A 42 -4.05 -13.56 -15.77
N ASP A 43 -5.38 -13.48 -15.86
CA ASP A 43 -6.29 -13.71 -14.72
C ASP A 43 -6.08 -15.15 -14.25
N ALA A 44 -4.97 -15.41 -13.55
CA ALA A 44 -4.61 -16.76 -13.15
C ALA A 44 -5.69 -17.30 -12.21
N PRO A 45 -6.50 -18.29 -12.63
CA PRO A 45 -7.45 -18.90 -11.72
C PRO A 45 -6.69 -19.73 -10.69
N MET A 46 -7.18 -19.78 -9.46
CA MET A 46 -6.64 -20.69 -8.47
C MET A 46 -6.81 -22.14 -8.95
N PRO A 47 -5.74 -22.96 -8.97
CA PRO A 47 -5.84 -24.37 -9.32
C PRO A 47 -6.86 -25.09 -8.42
N LYS A 48 -7.59 -26.06 -8.97
CA LYS A 48 -8.50 -26.91 -8.19
C LYS A 48 -7.76 -28.06 -7.48
N ASP A 49 -6.51 -28.29 -7.85
CA ASP A 49 -5.66 -29.31 -7.25
C ASP A 49 -5.27 -28.87 -5.83
N GLY A 50 -5.45 -29.76 -4.85
CA GLY A 50 -5.18 -29.48 -3.44
C GLY A 50 -6.33 -28.85 -2.65
N VAL A 51 -7.52 -28.69 -3.24
CA VAL A 51 -8.73 -28.26 -2.52
C VAL A 51 -9.12 -29.37 -1.55
N THR A 52 -9.24 -29.04 -0.27
CA THR A 52 -9.68 -30.00 0.75
C THR A 52 -11.15 -30.37 0.55
N ASP A 53 -11.58 -31.51 1.11
CA ASP A 53 -12.97 -32.00 1.02
C ASP A 53 -14.03 -30.98 1.52
N ASN A 54 -13.61 -30.00 2.33
CA ASN A 54 -14.45 -28.93 2.86
C ASN A 54 -14.36 -27.61 2.07
N ASN A 55 -13.84 -27.63 0.82
CA ASN A 55 -13.57 -26.44 0.00
C ASN A 55 -12.62 -25.42 0.66
N MET A 56 -11.78 -25.85 1.60
CA MET A 56 -10.72 -25.00 2.16
C MET A 56 -9.47 -25.05 1.28
N VAL A 57 -8.81 -23.89 1.20
CA VAL A 57 -7.53 -23.69 0.52
C VAL A 57 -6.40 -24.12 1.46
N SER A 58 -5.50 -24.99 0.99
CA SER A 58 -4.31 -25.42 1.74
C SER A 58 -3.16 -24.42 1.60
N ARG A 59 -2.18 -24.49 2.51
CA ARG A 59 -0.95 -23.68 2.39
C ARG A 59 -0.19 -24.01 1.10
N GLU A 60 -0.17 -25.30 0.72
CA GLU A 60 0.49 -25.80 -0.47
C GLU A 60 -0.15 -25.20 -1.72
N MET A 61 -1.48 -25.15 -1.79
CA MET A 61 -2.19 -24.55 -2.92
C MET A 61 -1.88 -23.05 -3.05
N ILE A 62 -1.82 -22.30 -1.94
CA ILE A 62 -1.46 -20.86 -1.99
C ILE A 62 -0.03 -20.71 -2.50
N PHE A 63 0.89 -21.54 -1.99
CA PHE A 63 2.29 -21.51 -2.40
C PHE A 63 2.45 -21.82 -3.89
N GLU A 64 1.85 -22.92 -4.37
CA GLU A 64 1.90 -23.31 -5.78
C GLU A 64 1.25 -22.27 -6.70
N TYR A 65 0.13 -21.68 -6.28
CA TYR A 65 -0.50 -20.59 -7.01
C TYR A 65 0.43 -19.37 -7.12
N MET A 66 1.06 -18.96 -6.03
CA MET A 66 2.00 -17.83 -6.01
C MET A 66 3.25 -18.12 -6.83
N ASP A 67 3.79 -19.33 -6.73
CA ASP A 67 4.97 -19.78 -7.46
C ASP A 67 4.69 -19.81 -8.98
N LYS A 68 3.57 -20.41 -9.39
CA LYS A 68 3.10 -20.40 -10.78
C LYS A 68 2.85 -18.99 -11.28
N TYR A 69 2.19 -18.15 -10.48
CA TYR A 69 1.95 -16.76 -10.84
C TYR A 69 3.27 -16.02 -11.10
N ALA A 70 4.29 -16.25 -10.28
CA ALA A 70 5.60 -15.65 -10.47
C ALA A 70 6.31 -16.17 -11.73
N ASP A 71 6.11 -17.43 -12.12
CA ASP A 71 6.60 -17.98 -13.40
C ASP A 71 5.87 -17.36 -14.60
N ASP A 72 4.54 -17.42 -14.60
CA ASP A 72 3.69 -16.97 -15.73
C ASP A 72 3.89 -15.48 -16.03
N ASN A 73 4.21 -14.69 -15.00
CA ASN A 73 4.48 -13.25 -15.10
C ASN A 73 5.98 -12.94 -15.06
N ASP A 74 6.85 -13.93 -15.24
CA ASP A 74 8.27 -13.71 -15.46
C ASP A 74 8.94 -12.92 -14.32
N LEU A 75 8.42 -13.11 -13.10
CA LEU A 75 8.82 -12.43 -11.86
C LEU A 75 9.94 -13.18 -11.15
N LYS A 76 10.04 -14.52 -11.25
CA LYS A 76 11.01 -15.30 -10.47
C LYS A 76 12.44 -14.82 -10.63
N ARG A 77 12.90 -14.60 -11.87
CA ARG A 77 14.27 -14.10 -12.13
C ARG A 77 14.49 -12.64 -11.71
N ARG A 78 13.42 -11.91 -11.38
CA ARG A 78 13.43 -10.51 -10.93
C ARG A 78 13.34 -10.40 -9.41
N ILE A 79 12.98 -11.49 -8.73
CA ILE A 79 12.93 -11.58 -7.28
C ILE A 79 14.27 -12.09 -6.78
N ARG A 80 14.83 -11.37 -5.81
CA ARG A 80 15.95 -11.87 -5.02
C ARG A 80 15.41 -12.43 -3.71
N CYS A 81 15.40 -13.75 -3.59
CA CYS A 81 15.08 -14.44 -2.34
C CYS A 81 16.25 -14.37 -1.37
N GLU A 82 16.00 -14.62 -0.08
CA GLU A 82 17.03 -14.61 0.96
C GLU A 82 17.84 -13.31 1.02
N SER A 83 17.16 -12.19 0.75
CA SER A 83 17.72 -10.85 0.87
C SER A 83 16.79 -9.99 1.71
N TRP A 84 17.39 -9.21 2.61
CA TRP A 84 16.70 -8.35 3.57
C TRP A 84 17.16 -6.92 3.42
N VAL A 85 16.24 -5.98 3.68
CA VAL A 85 16.55 -4.56 3.76
C VAL A 85 16.93 -4.25 5.19
N SER A 86 18.11 -3.68 5.39
CA SER A 86 18.63 -3.32 6.72
C SER A 86 18.40 -1.86 7.07
N SER A 87 18.49 -0.96 6.09
CA SER A 87 18.09 0.44 6.23
C SER A 87 17.71 1.04 4.89
N ILE A 88 16.99 2.17 4.97
CA ILE A 88 16.60 2.97 3.83
C ILE A 88 16.81 4.44 4.17
N GLU A 89 17.36 5.17 3.21
CA GLU A 89 17.58 6.60 3.30
C GLU A 89 17.10 7.28 2.02
N ARG A 90 16.46 8.45 2.17
CA ARG A 90 16.14 9.32 1.04
C ARG A 90 17.38 10.12 0.65
N CYS A 91 17.76 10.10 -0.62
CA CYS A 91 18.91 10.86 -1.11
C CYS A 91 18.53 12.33 -1.33
N PRO A 92 19.29 13.29 -0.76
CA PRO A 92 19.04 14.73 -0.96
C PRO A 92 19.60 15.32 -2.26
N LEU A 93 20.31 14.54 -3.10
CA LEU A 93 21.06 15.09 -4.24
C LEU A 93 20.32 14.90 -5.57
N GLY A 94 19.90 16.01 -6.15
CA GLY A 94 19.41 16.11 -7.53
C GLY A 94 20.52 15.94 -8.58
N ILE A 95 20.05 15.70 -9.81
CA ILE A 95 20.74 15.35 -11.09
C ILE A 95 20.57 13.83 -11.36
N ILE A 96 19.53 13.33 -12.09
CA ILE A 96 18.67 13.93 -13.15
C ILE A 96 17.21 13.38 -13.10
N ARG A 97 16.27 14.26 -12.66
CA ARG A 97 14.79 14.33 -12.82
C ARG A 97 13.84 13.47 -11.94
N PRO A 98 12.64 14.03 -11.66
CA PRO A 98 12.34 14.98 -10.58
C PRO A 98 12.28 14.24 -9.23
N GLU A 99 13.41 14.33 -8.55
CA GLU A 99 13.69 14.38 -7.11
C GLU A 99 12.94 13.48 -6.12
N GLY A 100 13.56 12.32 -5.90
CA GLY A 100 13.45 11.51 -4.70
C GLY A 100 14.15 10.17 -4.87
N ASP A 101 15.46 10.14 -5.14
CA ASP A 101 16.19 8.88 -5.24
C ASP A 101 16.27 8.22 -3.85
N ILE A 102 16.01 6.91 -3.78
CA ILE A 102 16.02 6.18 -2.50
C ILE A 102 17.15 5.18 -2.51
N THR A 103 17.98 5.25 -1.47
CA THR A 103 19.05 4.29 -1.22
C THR A 103 18.55 3.16 -0.32
N ILE A 104 18.75 1.93 -0.78
CA ILE A 104 18.41 0.68 -0.10
C ILE A 104 19.71 0.00 0.30
N LEU A 105 19.90 -0.22 1.60
CA LEU A 105 20.94 -1.12 2.08
C LEU A 105 20.37 -2.55 2.11
N ARG A 106 20.97 -3.40 1.29
CA ARG A 106 20.63 -4.83 1.15
C ARG A 106 21.63 -5.67 1.91
N ASP A 107 21.11 -6.78 2.42
CA ASP A 107 21.96 -7.76 3.04
C ASP A 107 21.38 -9.18 3.05
N ASN A 108 22.25 -10.18 3.11
CA ASN A 108 21.86 -11.59 3.26
C ASN A 108 22.09 -11.98 4.73
N ILE A 109 21.13 -12.68 5.33
CA ILE A 109 21.27 -13.24 6.68
C ILE A 109 22.46 -14.22 6.68
N ASP A 110 23.44 -13.93 7.53
CA ASP A 110 24.52 -14.83 7.87
C ASP A 110 24.07 -15.86 8.89
N TYR A 111 23.39 -15.39 9.94
CA TYR A 111 22.97 -16.19 11.08
C TYR A 111 21.78 -15.53 11.80
N VAL A 112 20.86 -16.35 12.32
CA VAL A 112 19.72 -15.92 13.15
C VAL A 112 19.79 -16.66 14.49
N ASP A 113 19.66 -15.92 15.59
CA ASP A 113 19.44 -16.48 16.92
C ASP A 113 18.29 -15.77 17.65
N SER A 114 18.12 -16.10 18.94
CA SER A 114 17.12 -15.51 19.82
C SER A 114 17.30 -14.01 20.08
N ALA A 115 18.44 -13.42 19.68
CA ALA A 115 18.76 -12.00 19.83
C ALA A 115 18.63 -11.21 18.51
N GLY A 116 18.58 -11.88 17.35
CA GLY A 116 18.30 -11.24 16.06
C GLY A 116 18.97 -11.91 14.86
N ALA A 117 19.05 -11.18 13.74
CA ALA A 117 19.70 -11.64 12.51
C ALA A 117 20.96 -10.81 12.23
N THR A 118 22.08 -11.48 11.91
CA THR A 118 23.33 -10.86 11.45
C THR A 118 23.39 -10.92 9.92
N LEU A 119 23.96 -9.90 9.27
CA LEU A 119 23.92 -9.75 7.82
C LEU A 119 25.33 -9.69 7.16
N ARG A 120 25.50 -10.19 5.92
CA ARG A 120 26.76 -10.54 5.23
C ARG A 120 27.50 -9.48 4.36
N SER A 121 26.84 -8.61 3.58
CA SER A 121 27.47 -7.97 2.41
C SER A 121 27.37 -6.44 2.32
N ARG A 122 26.39 -5.79 2.96
CA ARG A 122 26.12 -4.34 2.86
C ARG A 122 26.11 -3.79 1.41
N GLU A 123 25.37 -4.44 0.50
CA GLU A 123 25.17 -3.93 -0.87
C GLU A 123 24.24 -2.70 -0.86
N VAL A 124 24.61 -1.64 -1.58
CA VAL A 124 23.82 -0.40 -1.69
C VAL A 124 23.16 -0.34 -3.06
N VAL A 125 21.85 -0.08 -3.11
CA VAL A 125 21.13 0.13 -4.37
C VAL A 125 20.31 1.41 -4.35
N VAL A 126 20.35 2.14 -5.45
CA VAL A 126 19.58 3.37 -5.66
C VAL A 126 18.37 3.05 -6.54
N ALA A 127 17.20 3.61 -6.23
CA ALA A 127 16.00 3.46 -7.03
C ALA A 127 15.22 4.78 -7.16
N GLN A 128 14.58 4.98 -8.31
CA GLN A 128 13.70 6.13 -8.56
C GLN A 128 12.34 5.98 -7.86
N TYR A 129 11.76 4.78 -7.88
CA TYR A 129 10.51 4.49 -7.18
C TYR A 129 10.70 3.37 -6.14
N MET A 130 10.07 3.55 -4.99
CA MET A 130 9.99 2.55 -3.92
C MET A 130 8.55 2.12 -3.67
N ILE A 131 8.33 0.82 -3.72
CA ILE A 131 7.05 0.20 -3.40
C ILE A 131 7.26 -0.74 -2.21
N TYR A 132 6.69 -0.38 -1.06
CA TYR A 132 6.75 -1.22 0.14
C TYR A 132 5.54 -2.15 0.18
N CYS A 133 5.78 -3.45 0.09
CA CYS A 133 4.78 -4.52 0.12
C CYS A 133 5.07 -5.50 1.28
N THR A 134 5.43 -4.97 2.45
CA THR A 134 6.06 -5.72 3.55
C THR A 134 5.11 -6.48 4.47
N GLY A 135 3.85 -6.66 4.07
CA GLY A 135 2.90 -7.55 4.77
C GLY A 135 2.31 -6.95 6.04
N TRP A 136 2.29 -7.70 7.17
CA TRP A 136 1.70 -7.33 8.48
C TRP A 136 2.73 -7.47 9.63
N GLY A 137 2.68 -6.63 10.68
CA GLY A 137 3.58 -6.73 11.87
C GLY A 137 4.54 -5.54 12.05
N ASP A 138 5.66 -5.66 12.77
CA ASP A 138 6.73 -4.64 12.79
C ASP A 138 7.66 -4.75 11.57
N HIS A 139 7.02 -4.81 10.42
CA HIS A 139 7.60 -4.95 9.08
C HIS A 139 8.18 -3.64 8.49
N PHE A 140 8.34 -2.62 9.34
CA PHE A 140 9.03 -1.37 9.02
C PHE A 140 10.16 -1.10 10.03
N SER A 141 10.64 -2.13 10.73
CA SER A 141 11.72 -2.01 11.72
C SER A 141 13.04 -1.48 11.13
N PHE A 142 13.23 -1.62 9.81
CA PHE A 142 14.37 -1.04 9.06
C PHE A 142 14.22 0.46 8.76
N PHE A 143 13.07 1.08 9.06
CA PHE A 143 12.92 2.54 8.99
C PHE A 143 13.31 3.18 10.32
N SER A 144 14.04 4.30 10.23
CA SER A 144 14.28 5.15 11.39
C SER A 144 12.96 5.75 11.91
N PRO A 145 12.89 6.13 13.20
CA PRO A 145 11.73 6.83 13.76
C PRO A 145 11.34 8.09 12.96
N GLU A 146 12.33 8.84 12.46
CA GLU A 146 12.14 10.06 11.68
C GLU A 146 11.54 9.75 10.31
N LEU A 147 12.03 8.70 9.64
CA LEU A 147 11.48 8.28 8.34
C LEU A 147 10.06 7.73 8.51
N LYS A 148 9.76 7.00 9.59
CA LYS A 148 8.39 6.57 9.90
C LYS A 148 7.46 7.79 10.05
N GLN A 149 7.89 8.80 10.80
CA GLN A 149 7.15 10.04 10.97
C GLN A 149 6.95 10.78 9.64
N GLU A 150 8.01 10.91 8.84
CA GLU A 150 7.96 11.53 7.50
C GLU A 150 6.97 10.80 6.59
N LEU A 151 7.04 9.46 6.54
CA LEU A 151 6.20 8.65 5.66
C LEU A 151 4.78 8.44 6.20
N GLY A 152 4.45 9.00 7.37
CA GLY A 152 3.13 8.81 7.96
C GLY A 152 2.86 7.39 8.45
N ILE A 153 3.92 6.64 8.77
CA ILE A 153 3.85 5.28 9.30
C ILE A 153 3.85 5.37 10.83
N PRO A 154 2.92 4.70 11.53
CA PRO A 154 2.90 4.74 12.98
C PRO A 154 4.14 4.07 13.58
N GLN A 155 4.66 4.65 14.66
CA GLN A 155 5.74 4.05 15.44
C GLN A 155 5.28 2.69 16.00
N TYR A 156 6.16 1.70 15.95
CA TYR A 156 6.01 0.42 16.64
C TYR A 156 6.85 0.52 17.92
N GLY A 157 6.23 0.39 19.10
CA GLY A 157 6.92 0.60 20.37
C GLY A 157 5.98 0.86 21.54
N ASP A 158 6.54 1.38 22.63
CA ASP A 158 5.91 1.47 23.95
C ASP A 158 4.45 1.92 23.91
N VAL A 159 3.65 1.23 24.73
CA VAL A 159 2.24 1.49 24.95
C VAL A 159 2.03 2.98 25.22
N ILE A 160 1.42 3.70 24.28
CA ILE A 160 0.89 5.04 24.56
C ILE A 160 -0.36 4.82 25.42
N LEU A 161 -0.19 4.95 26.74
CA LEU A 161 -1.31 5.02 27.67
C LEU A 161 -2.17 6.24 27.31
N GLN A 162 -3.49 6.10 27.38
CA GLN A 162 -4.42 7.22 27.15
C GLN A 162 -3.98 8.42 28.01
N GLY A 163 -3.70 9.56 27.37
CA GLY A 163 -3.36 10.81 28.06
C GLY A 163 -1.98 11.37 27.76
N ASN A 164 -1.06 10.59 27.19
CA ASN A 164 0.13 11.16 26.56
C ASN A 164 -0.23 11.56 25.13
N SER A 165 -0.56 12.84 24.96
CA SER A 165 -0.70 13.51 23.66
C SER A 165 0.43 13.06 22.74
N GLU A 166 0.11 12.65 21.51
CA GLU A 166 1.09 12.57 20.42
C GLU A 166 1.90 13.87 20.48
N SER A 167 3.19 13.77 20.80
CA SER A 167 4.11 14.90 20.84
C SER A 167 3.95 15.69 19.54
N ASP A 168 3.37 16.89 19.65
CA ASP A 168 3.16 17.92 18.61
C ASP A 168 3.26 17.42 17.16
N SER A 169 2.42 16.45 16.78
CA SER A 169 2.49 15.83 15.46
C SER A 169 1.90 16.72 14.35
N GLY A 170 1.32 17.88 14.73
CA GLY A 170 0.55 18.75 13.86
C GLY A 170 -0.82 18.20 13.45
N TRP A 171 -1.15 16.95 13.80
CA TRP A 171 -2.40 16.29 13.36
C TRP A 171 -3.59 16.50 14.28
N GLU A 172 -3.37 16.88 15.54
CA GLU A 172 -4.43 16.88 16.57
C GLU A 172 -5.64 17.72 16.17
N ALA A 173 -5.42 18.96 15.71
CA ALA A 173 -6.50 19.83 15.25
C ALA A 173 -7.26 19.24 14.06
N HIS A 174 -6.54 18.59 13.12
CA HIS A 174 -7.15 17.93 11.97
C HIS A 174 -7.96 16.70 12.36
N ASP A 175 -7.50 15.94 13.35
CA ASP A 175 -8.21 14.76 13.86
C ASP A 175 -9.46 15.15 14.66
N GLN A 176 -9.39 16.18 15.50
CA GLN A 176 -10.55 16.72 16.21
C GLN A 176 -11.62 17.23 15.23
N LEU A 177 -11.21 17.96 14.20
CA LEU A 177 -12.11 18.42 13.14
C LEU A 177 -12.74 17.25 12.39
N ALA A 178 -11.94 16.25 12.03
CA ALA A 178 -12.43 15.04 11.36
C ALA A 178 -13.43 14.27 12.22
N ASP A 179 -13.16 14.11 13.52
CA ASP A 179 -14.08 13.46 14.45
C ASP A 179 -15.43 14.19 14.50
N ALA A 180 -15.43 15.52 14.52
CA ALA A 180 -16.66 16.33 14.47
C ALA A 180 -17.40 16.17 13.13
N VAL A 181 -16.67 16.14 12.00
CA VAL A 181 -17.26 15.91 10.67
C VAL A 181 -17.89 14.53 10.57
N VAL A 182 -17.19 13.48 11.01
CA VAL A 182 -17.68 12.10 11.02
C VAL A 182 -18.91 12.00 11.92
N ALA A 183 -18.90 12.61 13.10
CA ALA A 183 -20.05 12.56 14.01
C ALA A 183 -21.29 13.25 13.44
N ARG A 184 -21.10 14.37 12.74
CA ARG A 184 -22.19 15.06 12.04
C ARG A 184 -22.74 14.26 10.86
N LYS A 185 -21.87 13.64 10.06
CA LYS A 185 -22.28 12.85 8.88
C LYS A 185 -22.90 11.50 9.26
N LEU A 186 -22.44 10.89 10.35
CA LEU A 186 -22.82 9.54 10.78
C LEU A 186 -23.20 9.52 12.27
N PRO A 187 -24.35 10.11 12.67
CA PRO A 187 -24.73 10.22 14.09
C PRO A 187 -24.88 8.87 14.78
N LEU A 188 -25.40 7.85 14.07
CA LEU A 188 -25.51 6.49 14.60
C LEU A 188 -24.14 5.87 14.90
N LEU A 189 -23.14 6.14 14.06
CA LEU A 189 -21.78 5.67 14.26
C LEU A 189 -21.12 6.39 15.44
N ALA A 190 -21.36 7.69 15.58
CA ALA A 190 -20.83 8.47 16.70
C ALA A 190 -21.45 8.14 18.05
N ALA A 191 -22.72 7.73 18.07
CA ALA A 191 -23.37 7.24 19.29
C ALA A 191 -22.74 5.94 19.82
N GLY A 192 -22.09 5.17 18.94
CA GLY A 192 -21.54 3.86 19.27
C GLY A 192 -22.63 2.80 19.51
N PRO A 193 -22.23 1.54 19.78
CA PRO A 193 -23.18 0.47 20.07
C PRO A 193 -23.80 0.69 21.46
N LYS A 194 -25.15 0.64 21.55
CA LYS A 194 -25.90 0.94 22.79
C LYS A 194 -25.58 0.00 23.95
N ASP A 195 -25.29 -1.26 23.63
CA ASP A 195 -25.05 -2.32 24.61
C ASP A 195 -23.55 -2.61 24.81
N PHE A 196 -22.68 -1.79 24.22
CA PHE A 196 -21.25 -1.87 24.51
C PHE A 196 -20.99 -1.15 25.82
N GLU A 197 -20.45 -1.87 26.80
CA GLU A 197 -19.88 -1.26 27.98
C GLU A 197 -18.85 -0.22 27.56
N LYS A 198 -18.79 0.90 28.28
CA LYS A 198 -17.74 1.89 28.06
C LYS A 198 -16.40 1.15 28.15
N PRO A 199 -15.47 1.38 27.20
CA PRO A 199 -14.16 0.75 27.26
C PRO A 199 -13.55 0.94 28.65
N ASP A 200 -12.97 -0.12 29.22
CA ASP A 200 -12.23 -0.04 30.48
C ASP A 200 -11.30 1.18 30.44
N PRO A 201 -11.42 2.14 31.39
CA PRO A 201 -10.54 3.30 31.45
C PRO A 201 -9.06 2.94 31.52
N ASN A 202 -8.73 1.75 32.03
CA ASN A 202 -7.36 1.23 32.13
C ASN A 202 -6.97 0.41 30.90
N ARG A 203 -7.81 0.33 29.87
CA ARG A 203 -7.53 -0.42 28.66
C ARG A 203 -6.29 0.16 27.98
N ILE A 204 -5.25 -0.65 27.92
CA ILE A 204 -4.08 -0.40 27.09
C ILE A 204 -4.51 -0.43 25.62
N LEU A 205 -4.55 0.76 25.01
CA LEU A 205 -4.85 0.95 23.59
C LEU A 205 -3.60 1.43 22.88
N ILE A 206 -3.05 0.57 22.03
CA ILE A 206 -1.99 0.98 21.09
C ILE A 206 -2.67 1.71 19.94
N GLN A 207 -2.79 3.03 20.03
CA GLN A 207 -3.29 3.83 18.91
C GLN A 207 -2.23 3.91 17.81
N ARG A 208 -2.63 3.66 16.56
CA ARG A 208 -1.74 3.74 15.40
C ARG A 208 -2.44 4.51 14.30
N ARG A 209 -2.03 5.76 14.12
CA ARG A 209 -2.63 6.65 13.13
C ARG A 209 -1.81 6.61 11.85
N TRP A 210 -2.28 5.81 10.90
CA TRP A 210 -1.68 5.73 9.56
C TRP A 210 -2.02 6.99 8.76
N ARG A 211 -1.00 7.66 8.22
CA ARG A 211 -1.14 8.92 7.47
C ARG A 211 -0.82 8.75 5.98
N LEU A 212 -1.43 7.72 5.39
CA LEU A 212 -1.27 7.36 3.98
C LEU A 212 -2.53 7.73 3.18
N TYR A 213 -2.41 8.65 2.23
CA TYR A 213 -3.47 8.98 1.26
C TYR A 213 -3.84 7.74 0.45
N ASN A 214 -5.14 7.53 0.22
CA ASN A 214 -5.65 6.32 -0.44
C ASN A 214 -5.12 5.01 0.17
N ARG A 215 -4.72 5.06 1.45
CA ARG A 215 -4.07 3.97 2.19
C ARG A 215 -2.80 3.43 1.53
N CYS A 216 -2.14 4.22 0.69
CA CYS A 216 -0.88 3.83 0.05
C CYS A 216 0.14 4.93 -0.21
N VAL A 217 -0.21 6.21 -0.22
CA VAL A 217 0.75 7.28 -0.54
C VAL A 217 1.08 8.08 0.73
N PRO A 218 2.34 8.12 1.16
CA PRO A 218 2.78 9.03 2.22
C PRO A 218 2.52 10.50 1.86
N ILE A 219 1.97 11.29 2.79
CA ILE A 219 1.68 12.71 2.51
C ILE A 219 2.93 13.53 2.18
N SER A 220 4.09 13.16 2.74
CA SER A 220 5.38 13.80 2.47
C SER A 220 5.79 13.74 1.00
N THR A 221 5.37 12.68 0.30
CA THR A 221 5.68 12.41 -1.11
C THR A 221 4.47 12.65 -2.00
N THR A 222 3.62 13.64 -1.69
CA THR A 222 2.42 13.99 -2.49
C THR A 222 2.55 15.28 -3.28
N ASN A 223 3.73 15.89 -3.31
CA ASN A 223 3.94 17.17 -3.99
C ASN A 223 4.21 16.95 -5.49
N ASP A 224 4.04 17.99 -6.30
CA ASP A 224 4.33 17.93 -7.76
C ASP A 224 5.78 17.53 -8.07
N VAL A 225 6.67 17.64 -7.08
CA VAL A 225 8.11 17.39 -7.19
C VAL A 225 8.49 15.96 -6.83
N ASP A 226 7.73 15.28 -5.95
CA ASP A 226 8.16 14.01 -5.36
C ASP A 226 6.98 13.04 -5.26
N ARG A 227 7.08 11.94 -6.01
CA ARG A 227 6.16 10.78 -5.99
C ARG A 227 6.95 9.48 -5.88
N SER A 228 8.07 9.50 -5.15
CA SER A 228 9.05 8.40 -5.13
C SER A 228 8.60 7.18 -4.30
N VAL A 229 7.60 7.33 -3.41
CA VAL A 229 7.23 6.28 -2.44
C VAL A 229 5.74 5.93 -2.47
N VAL A 230 5.46 4.62 -2.43
CA VAL A 230 4.16 4.08 -2.03
C VAL A 230 4.32 2.90 -1.07
N VAL A 231 3.34 2.74 -0.18
CA VAL A 231 3.25 1.66 0.81
C VAL A 231 1.96 0.88 0.58
N LEU A 232 2.06 -0.32 0.02
CA LEU A 232 0.92 -1.16 -0.32
C LEU A 232 0.60 -2.17 0.78
N GLY A 233 -0.65 -2.64 0.78
CA GLY A 233 -1.09 -3.75 1.63
C GLY A 233 -1.33 -3.42 3.10
N GLN A 234 -1.42 -2.14 3.46
CA GLN A 234 -1.70 -1.74 4.85
C GLN A 234 -3.20 -1.72 5.18
N ILE A 235 -4.08 -1.80 4.18
CA ILE A 235 -5.53 -1.83 4.38
C ILE A 235 -6.05 -3.27 4.55
N HIS A 236 -6.76 -3.54 5.64
CA HIS A 236 -7.41 -4.83 5.87
C HIS A 236 -8.81 -4.86 5.25
N THR A 237 -9.08 -5.89 4.44
CA THR A 237 -10.32 -6.05 3.67
C THR A 237 -10.69 -7.53 3.55
N THR A 238 -11.91 -7.83 3.13
CA THR A 238 -12.35 -9.21 2.82
C THR A 238 -11.93 -9.69 1.42
N GLN A 239 -11.63 -8.77 0.49
CA GLN A 239 -11.30 -9.06 -0.90
C GLN A 239 -9.84 -8.69 -1.22
N THR A 240 -8.90 -9.18 -0.41
CA THR A 240 -7.48 -8.77 -0.49
C THR A 240 -6.86 -8.90 -1.89
N PRO A 241 -7.09 -9.98 -2.68
CA PRO A 241 -6.55 -10.08 -4.04
C PRO A 241 -7.07 -9.00 -5.00
N THR A 242 -8.38 -8.75 -4.98
CA THR A 242 -9.00 -7.70 -5.81
C THR A 242 -8.48 -6.32 -5.41
N ILE A 243 -8.37 -6.07 -4.10
CA ILE A 243 -7.84 -4.82 -3.57
C ILE A 243 -6.37 -4.65 -3.95
N ALA A 244 -5.56 -5.71 -3.88
CA ALA A 244 -4.16 -5.67 -4.28
C ALA A 244 -4.00 -5.33 -5.77
N ALA A 245 -4.84 -5.90 -6.64
CA ALA A 245 -4.81 -5.59 -8.07
C ALA A 245 -5.12 -4.12 -8.35
N VAL A 246 -6.24 -3.60 -7.82
CA VAL A 246 -6.67 -2.22 -8.10
C VAL A 246 -5.80 -1.19 -7.39
N GLN A 247 -5.40 -1.44 -6.14
CA GLN A 247 -4.51 -0.54 -5.38
C GLN A 247 -3.13 -0.46 -6.04
N SER A 248 -2.59 -1.57 -6.56
CA SER A 248 -1.32 -1.56 -7.31
C SER A 248 -1.45 -0.77 -8.61
N LEU A 249 -2.54 -0.98 -9.38
CA LEU A 249 -2.81 -0.23 -10.61
C LEU A 249 -2.86 1.28 -10.35
N TRP A 250 -3.64 1.70 -9.35
CA TRP A 250 -3.75 3.10 -8.99
C TRP A 250 -2.42 3.69 -8.49
N ALA A 251 -1.70 2.98 -7.61
CA ALA A 251 -0.44 3.45 -7.05
C ALA A 251 0.65 3.58 -8.12
N ILE A 252 0.74 2.65 -9.06
CA ILE A 252 1.75 2.72 -10.13
C ILE A 252 1.40 3.81 -11.14
N ALA A 253 0.12 3.96 -11.49
CA ALA A 253 -0.33 5.10 -12.28
C ALA A 253 0.04 6.44 -11.62
N TYR A 254 -0.07 6.52 -10.28
CA TYR A 254 0.35 7.68 -9.50
C TYR A 254 1.86 7.92 -9.55
N LEU A 255 2.68 6.88 -9.30
CA LEU A 255 4.15 6.95 -9.38
C LEU A 255 4.62 7.44 -10.76
N LEU A 256 3.98 6.95 -11.83
CA LEU A 256 4.29 7.31 -13.22
C LEU A 256 3.78 8.71 -13.63
N GLY A 257 3.15 9.45 -12.73
CA GLY A 257 2.63 10.79 -13.02
C GLY A 257 1.36 10.78 -13.88
N GLU A 258 0.64 9.67 -13.94
CA GLU A 258 -0.58 9.50 -14.77
C GLU A 258 -1.87 9.73 -13.98
N VAL A 259 -1.76 9.74 -12.66
CA VAL A 259 -2.80 10.15 -11.71
C VAL A 259 -2.18 11.17 -10.78
N ASP A 260 -2.83 12.32 -10.63
CA ASP A 260 -2.37 13.38 -9.73
C ASP A 260 -2.96 13.24 -8.33
N ALA A 261 -2.15 13.58 -7.34
CA ALA A 261 -2.65 13.77 -5.98
C ALA A 261 -3.41 15.10 -5.90
N PRO A 262 -4.50 15.18 -5.11
CA PRO A 262 -5.16 16.44 -4.85
C PRO A 262 -4.30 17.30 -3.90
N SER A 263 -4.78 18.51 -3.58
CA SER A 263 -4.04 19.39 -2.66
C SER A 263 -3.80 18.75 -1.28
N LYS A 264 -2.74 19.18 -0.59
CA LYS A 264 -2.41 18.68 0.75
C LYS A 264 -3.58 18.78 1.72
N GLU A 265 -4.39 19.84 1.63
CA GLU A 265 -5.56 20.03 2.47
C GLU A 265 -6.62 18.95 2.23
N VAL A 266 -6.83 18.56 0.96
CA VAL A 266 -7.75 17.47 0.60
C VAL A 266 -7.22 16.12 1.08
N ILE A 267 -5.91 15.89 0.95
CA ILE A 267 -5.25 14.67 1.43
C ILE A 267 -5.33 14.56 2.95
N THR A 268 -4.94 15.61 3.67
CA THR A 268 -5.00 15.70 5.14
C THR A 268 -6.40 15.40 5.62
N ARG A 269 -7.41 16.04 5.02
CA ARG A 269 -8.82 15.80 5.35
C ARG A 269 -9.23 14.36 5.08
N GLU A 270 -8.86 13.78 3.93
CA GLU A 270 -9.19 12.38 3.61
C GLU A 270 -8.59 11.41 4.62
N VAL A 271 -7.32 11.62 4.98
CA VAL A 271 -6.61 10.80 5.94
C VAL A 271 -7.22 10.89 7.34
N THR A 272 -7.51 12.09 7.83
CA THR A 272 -8.07 12.26 9.17
C THR A 272 -9.53 11.84 9.24
N GLU A 273 -10.35 12.13 8.23
CA GLU A 273 -11.74 11.62 8.16
C GLU A 273 -11.78 10.09 8.09
N TRP A 274 -10.87 9.46 7.32
CA TRP A 274 -10.75 8.00 7.29
C TRP A 274 -10.39 7.41 8.65
N ASN A 275 -9.39 7.97 9.33
CA ASN A 275 -8.96 7.48 10.65
C ASN A 275 -10.07 7.65 11.70
N GLY A 276 -10.73 8.81 11.72
CA GLY A 276 -11.88 9.08 12.60
C GLY A 276 -13.09 8.19 12.31
N TRP A 277 -13.35 7.87 11.04
CA TRP A 277 -14.40 6.93 10.66
C TRP A 277 -14.06 5.49 11.04
N THR A 278 -12.86 5.02 10.68
CA THR A 278 -12.42 3.63 10.88
C THR A 278 -12.40 3.27 12.37
N ARG A 279 -11.89 4.15 13.24
CA ARG A 279 -11.87 3.91 14.69
C ARG A 279 -13.27 3.75 15.28
N LYS A 280 -14.26 4.49 14.76
CA LYS A 280 -15.65 4.40 15.25
C LYS A 280 -16.35 3.18 14.65
N ARG A 281 -16.11 2.87 13.38
CA ARG A 281 -16.73 1.76 12.65
C ARG A 281 -16.24 0.38 13.08
N TYR A 282 -14.95 0.27 13.38
CA TYR A 282 -14.25 -0.99 13.64
C TYR A 282 -13.57 -1.04 15.02
N LEU A 283 -13.82 -0.05 15.89
CA LEU A 283 -13.37 -0.02 17.28
C LEU A 283 -11.88 -0.37 17.41
N GLY A 284 -11.54 -1.32 18.29
CA GLY A 284 -10.16 -1.63 18.63
C GLY A 284 -9.28 -2.13 17.48
N VAL A 285 -9.82 -2.60 16.36
CA VAL A 285 -8.99 -2.88 15.16
C VAL A 285 -8.82 -1.63 14.30
N GLY A 286 -9.86 -0.80 14.20
CA GLY A 286 -9.81 0.48 13.48
C GLY A 286 -8.95 1.56 14.14
N GLU A 287 -8.65 1.42 15.43
CA GLU A 287 -7.67 2.25 16.14
C GLU A 287 -6.22 1.87 15.83
N ARG A 288 -5.98 0.67 15.28
CA ARG A 288 -4.65 0.11 15.02
C ARG A 288 -4.28 0.07 13.54
N TYR A 289 -5.28 -0.11 12.68
CA TYR A 289 -5.05 -0.38 11.27
C TYR A 289 -6.06 0.32 10.37
N PRO A 290 -5.67 0.70 9.13
CA PRO A 290 -6.64 1.02 8.09
C PRO A 290 -7.50 -0.21 7.83
N TYR A 291 -8.81 -0.08 8.04
CA TYR A 291 -9.71 -1.23 8.06
C TYR A 291 -10.97 -0.93 7.25
N ALA A 292 -11.32 -1.81 6.31
CA ALA A 292 -12.46 -1.68 5.43
C ALA A 292 -13.04 -3.07 5.09
N LEU A 293 -13.44 -3.81 6.12
CA LEU A 293 -13.90 -5.18 5.98
C LEU A 293 -15.12 -5.32 5.06
N PHE A 294 -16.11 -4.44 5.26
CA PHE A 294 -17.35 -4.41 4.47
C PHE A 294 -17.41 -3.21 3.52
N ASP A 295 -16.59 -2.19 3.76
CA ASP A 295 -16.57 -0.93 3.00
C ASP A 295 -15.48 -0.93 1.90
N TRP A 296 -15.07 -2.12 1.45
CA TRP A 296 -14.04 -2.27 0.42
C TRP A 296 -14.51 -1.82 -0.96
N ILE A 297 -15.82 -1.92 -1.28
CA ILE A 297 -16.37 -1.47 -2.57
C ILE A 297 -16.20 0.05 -2.75
N PRO A 298 -16.65 0.92 -1.81
CA PRO A 298 -16.38 2.36 -1.89
C PRO A 298 -14.90 2.71 -2.00
N TYR A 299 -14.03 1.94 -1.34
CA TYR A 299 -12.59 2.12 -1.45
C TYR A 299 -12.09 1.86 -2.88
N LEU A 300 -12.52 0.75 -3.50
CA LEU A 300 -12.20 0.47 -4.90
C LEU A 300 -12.80 1.51 -5.86
N ASP A 301 -14.04 1.93 -5.66
CA ASP A 301 -14.69 2.96 -6.48
C ASP A 301 -13.86 4.25 -6.50
N ARG A 302 -13.30 4.65 -5.36
CA ARG A 302 -12.42 5.81 -5.24
C ARG A 302 -11.15 5.67 -6.08
N LEU A 303 -10.50 4.52 -6.04
CA LEU A 303 -9.29 4.26 -6.84
C LEU A 303 -9.62 4.21 -8.34
N LEU A 304 -10.67 3.49 -8.72
CA LEU A 304 -11.13 3.40 -10.11
C LEU A 304 -11.49 4.77 -10.68
N HIS A 305 -12.13 5.62 -9.88
CA HIS A 305 -12.42 7.00 -10.26
C HIS A 305 -11.14 7.78 -10.55
N GLY A 306 -10.11 7.66 -9.71
CA GLY A 306 -8.81 8.30 -9.94
C GLY A 306 -8.11 7.81 -11.21
N LEU A 307 -8.28 6.53 -11.57
CA LEU A 307 -7.79 5.97 -12.83
C LEU A 307 -8.59 6.49 -14.04
N GLY A 308 -9.79 7.03 -13.84
CA GLY A 308 -10.71 7.44 -14.91
C GLY A 308 -11.40 6.25 -15.60
N VAL A 309 -11.34 5.06 -15.00
CA VAL A 309 -12.10 3.91 -15.47
C VAL A 309 -13.49 3.90 -14.83
N LYS A 310 -14.37 3.05 -15.35
CA LYS A 310 -15.74 2.98 -14.85
C LYS A 310 -15.71 2.50 -13.38
N CYS A 311 -16.50 3.11 -12.50
CA CYS A 311 -16.62 2.63 -11.11
C CYS A 311 -17.73 1.57 -11.00
N ARG A 312 -18.85 1.75 -11.71
CA ARG A 312 -19.96 0.79 -11.73
C ARG A 312 -19.49 -0.52 -12.35
N ARG A 313 -19.38 -1.56 -11.54
CA ARG A 313 -18.87 -2.86 -12.00
C ARG A 313 -19.96 -3.75 -12.61
N LYS A 314 -21.23 -3.50 -12.27
CA LYS A 314 -22.36 -4.29 -12.77
C LYS A 314 -23.16 -3.62 -13.88
N LYS A 315 -23.85 -4.44 -14.68
CA LYS A 315 -24.77 -3.98 -15.72
C LYS A 315 -26.09 -3.51 -15.08
N GLY A 316 -26.38 -2.22 -15.22
CA GLY A 316 -27.61 -1.62 -14.69
C GLY A 316 -27.48 -1.14 -13.24
N MET A 317 -28.28 -0.13 -12.89
CA MET A 317 -28.19 0.55 -11.59
C MET A 317 -28.64 -0.37 -10.43
N PHE A 318 -29.72 -1.13 -10.60
CA PHE A 318 -30.24 -2.02 -9.57
C PHE A 318 -29.26 -3.15 -9.21
N ALA A 319 -28.66 -3.80 -10.22
CA ALA A 319 -27.68 -4.85 -9.97
C ALA A 319 -26.45 -4.32 -9.23
N ASN A 320 -26.03 -3.10 -9.52
CA ASN A 320 -24.87 -2.48 -8.88
C ASN A 320 -25.14 -2.08 -7.42
N LEU A 321 -26.37 -1.68 -7.08
CA LEU A 321 -26.75 -1.22 -5.74
C LEU A 321 -27.16 -2.35 -4.80
N PHE A 322 -27.88 -3.36 -5.30
CA PHE A 322 -28.50 -4.39 -4.46
C PHE A 322 -27.88 -5.78 -4.64
N GLY A 323 -27.05 -5.98 -5.66
CA GLY A 323 -26.39 -7.26 -5.92
C GLY A 323 -25.08 -7.44 -5.15
N PRO A 324 -24.69 -8.67 -4.79
CA PRO A 324 -23.41 -8.94 -4.14
C PRO A 324 -22.24 -8.72 -5.10
N HIS A 325 -21.25 -7.91 -4.73
CA HIS A 325 -20.03 -7.74 -5.54
C HIS A 325 -19.03 -8.87 -5.28
N SER A 326 -18.35 -9.28 -6.34
CA SER A 326 -17.40 -10.40 -6.38
C SER A 326 -16.12 -10.01 -7.12
N PRO A 327 -15.02 -10.77 -7.00
CA PRO A 327 -13.80 -10.51 -7.76
C PRO A 327 -14.02 -10.40 -9.28
N ASP A 328 -14.90 -11.23 -9.85
CA ASP A 328 -15.20 -11.26 -11.29
C ASP A 328 -15.76 -9.93 -11.82
N ASP A 329 -16.39 -9.13 -10.94
CA ASP A 329 -16.90 -7.80 -11.30
C ASP A 329 -15.76 -6.82 -11.65
N TYR A 330 -14.51 -7.13 -11.29
CA TYR A 330 -13.32 -6.30 -11.51
C TYR A 330 -12.37 -6.85 -12.59
N THR A 331 -12.74 -7.94 -13.27
CA THR A 331 -12.01 -8.47 -14.42
C THR A 331 -11.93 -7.42 -15.54
N GLY A 332 -10.77 -7.31 -16.20
CA GLY A 332 -10.56 -6.37 -17.31
C GLY A 332 -10.32 -4.91 -16.89
N VAL A 333 -10.26 -4.58 -15.59
CA VAL A 333 -9.97 -3.21 -15.11
C VAL A 333 -8.63 -2.68 -15.66
N VAL A 334 -7.62 -3.54 -15.79
CA VAL A 334 -6.33 -3.17 -16.37
C VAL A 334 -6.49 -2.77 -17.84
N ASP A 335 -7.25 -3.54 -18.62
CA ASP A 335 -7.51 -3.24 -20.03
C ASP A 335 -8.31 -1.94 -20.19
N GLU A 336 -9.33 -1.73 -19.35
CA GLU A 336 -10.08 -0.46 -19.27
C GLU A 336 -9.11 0.71 -19.05
N TYR A 337 -8.15 0.56 -18.13
CA TYR A 337 -7.19 1.62 -17.84
C TYR A 337 -6.18 1.82 -18.98
N MET A 338 -5.70 0.76 -19.62
CA MET A 338 -4.79 0.86 -20.76
C MET A 338 -5.44 1.60 -21.93
N ALA A 339 -6.74 1.42 -22.15
CA ALA A 339 -7.50 2.20 -23.12
C ALA A 339 -7.56 3.70 -22.75
N VAL A 340 -7.92 4.03 -21.50
CA VAL A 340 -7.92 5.42 -20.98
C VAL A 340 -6.53 6.05 -21.11
N ARG A 341 -5.49 5.30 -20.79
CA ARG A 341 -4.09 5.75 -20.86
C ARG A 341 -3.66 6.06 -22.29
N LYS A 342 -4.06 5.23 -23.26
CA LYS A 342 -3.79 5.47 -24.68
C LYS A 342 -4.46 6.77 -25.15
N GLU A 343 -5.75 6.95 -24.86
CA GLU A 343 -6.50 8.16 -25.20
C GLU A 343 -5.85 9.42 -24.60
N ARG A 344 -5.41 9.37 -23.33
CA ARG A 344 -4.71 10.48 -22.67
C ARG A 344 -3.38 10.84 -23.35
N ARG A 345 -2.68 9.89 -23.95
CA ARG A 345 -1.43 10.14 -24.69
C ARG A 345 -1.71 10.79 -26.04
N GLU A 346 -2.67 10.26 -26.79
CA GLU A 346 -3.09 10.83 -28.07
C GLU A 346 -3.57 12.29 -27.92
N ASN A 347 -4.30 12.59 -26.84
CA ASN A 347 -4.75 13.95 -26.52
C ASN A 347 -3.62 14.91 -26.06
N LYS A 348 -2.47 14.40 -25.61
CA LYS A 348 -1.30 15.25 -25.24
C LYS A 348 -0.41 15.57 -26.44
N GLU A 349 -0.51 14.76 -27.50
CA GLU A 349 0.27 14.90 -28.74
C GLU A 349 -0.46 15.70 -29.83
N SER A 350 -1.77 15.92 -29.65
CA SER A 350 -2.63 16.78 -30.49
C SER A 350 -2.68 18.19 -29.95
#